data_AF-A0A945C4L7-F1
#
_entry.id   AF-A0A945C4L7-F1
#
_cell.length_a   1.000
_cell.length_b   1.000
_cell.length_c   1.000
_cell.angle_alpha   90.00
_cell.angle_beta   90.00
_cell.angle_gamma   90.00
#
_symmetry.space_group_name_H-M   'P 1'
#
loop_
_entity.id
_entity.type
_entity.pdbx_description
1 polymer ?
#
loop_
_entity_poly.entity_id
_entity_poly.type
_entity_poly.pdbx_seq_one_letter_code
_entity_poly.pdbx_strand_id
1 'polypeptide(L)'
;MEKTLIYHYTSLSHLIEIFKVGKLHTSQTEKMLKVKKPGLWFTTNSKWEHSAFKRFNDGKKEFDLNTPEEFEKYIGCARFVTNLNSLFVTFAKYKHKSKVNPLLWDKMAEIGKSKGADPSEWYATFSPLSINNLDIEIYENGEWINLKKEGGEFDSELFNRNLEKTFVFKKGKEMEEKMLKEYQANQPKSDTVSKDIESAPVADKNVSREKPVKEATVEEKPVKEAAVEEKPVKEAAVEEKPKSKGILSGIKSLFSKK
;
A
#
# COMPACT_ATOMS: atom_id res chain seq x y z
N MET A 1 4.92 -24.84 -23.79
CA MET A 1 4.87 -25.08 -22.33
C MET A 1 3.86 -24.13 -21.75
N GLU A 2 2.84 -24.66 -21.09
CA GLU A 2 1.89 -23.87 -20.32
C GLU A 2 2.66 -23.08 -19.25
N LYS A 3 2.41 -21.77 -19.17
CA LYS A 3 3.12 -20.92 -18.20
C LYS A 3 2.43 -21.07 -16.85
N THR A 4 3.18 -21.49 -15.83
CA THR A 4 2.67 -21.53 -14.46
C THR A 4 2.40 -20.11 -13.97
N LEU A 5 1.17 -19.82 -13.54
CA LEU A 5 0.81 -18.55 -12.93
C LEU A 5 1.06 -18.59 -11.42
N ILE A 6 1.38 -17.42 -10.86
CA ILE A 6 1.53 -17.20 -9.42
C ILE A 6 0.80 -15.93 -9.00
N TYR A 7 0.33 -15.93 -7.75
CA TYR A 7 -0.63 -14.97 -7.22
C TYR A 7 -0.10 -14.28 -5.98
N HIS A 8 -0.27 -12.96 -5.89
CA HIS A 8 -0.03 -12.17 -4.69
C HIS A 8 -1.36 -11.59 -4.20
N TYR A 9 -1.90 -12.13 -3.12
CA TYR A 9 -3.16 -11.72 -2.53
C TYR A 9 -2.99 -10.45 -1.68
N THR A 10 -3.93 -9.52 -1.80
CA THR A 10 -3.94 -8.24 -1.08
C THR A 10 -5.38 -7.75 -0.87
N SER A 11 -5.54 -6.58 -0.26
CA SER A 11 -6.86 -5.93 -0.12
C SER A 11 -7.00 -4.69 -1.00
N LEU A 12 -8.24 -4.30 -1.31
CA LEU A 12 -8.50 -3.09 -2.10
C LEU A 12 -7.97 -1.83 -1.41
N SER A 13 -8.08 -1.75 -0.07
CA SER A 13 -7.51 -0.64 0.69
C SER A 13 -6.00 -0.49 0.48
N HIS A 14 -5.26 -1.61 0.34
CA HIS A 14 -3.82 -1.58 0.04
C HIS A 14 -3.55 -1.35 -1.44
N LEU A 15 -4.44 -1.81 -2.32
CA LEU A 15 -4.33 -1.63 -3.76
C LEU A 15 -4.28 -0.14 -4.16
N ILE A 16 -5.04 0.73 -3.46
CA ILE A 16 -4.97 2.19 -3.64
C ILE A 16 -3.54 2.70 -3.47
N GLU A 17 -2.85 2.27 -2.40
CA GLU A 17 -1.48 2.71 -2.14
C GLU A 17 -0.49 2.12 -3.15
N ILE A 18 -0.68 0.86 -3.51
CA ILE A 18 0.12 0.20 -4.55
C ILE A 18 0.01 0.93 -5.89
N PHE A 19 -1.18 1.42 -6.26
CA PHE A 19 -1.37 2.23 -7.47
C PHE A 19 -0.63 3.56 -7.40
N LYS A 20 -0.65 4.25 -6.25
CA LYS A 20 0.09 5.52 -6.10
C LYS A 20 1.59 5.34 -6.29
N VAL A 21 2.17 4.25 -5.75
CA VAL A 21 3.61 4.00 -5.85
C VAL A 21 4.03 3.26 -7.13
N GLY A 22 3.07 2.63 -7.82
CA GLY A 22 3.28 1.88 -9.07
C GLY A 22 4.08 0.57 -8.90
N LYS A 23 4.22 0.07 -7.67
CA LYS A 23 5.07 -1.09 -7.34
C LYS A 23 4.51 -1.93 -6.20
N LEU A 24 4.69 -3.25 -6.32
CA LEU A 24 4.64 -4.18 -5.19
C LEU A 24 5.98 -4.18 -4.46
N HIS A 25 5.97 -3.78 -3.19
CA HIS A 25 7.16 -3.77 -2.35
C HIS A 25 7.37 -5.09 -1.61
N THR A 26 8.63 -5.41 -1.33
CA THR A 26 9.00 -6.53 -0.44
C THR A 26 8.47 -6.31 0.98
N SER A 27 8.25 -7.42 1.69
CA SER A 27 7.60 -7.50 3.00
C SER A 27 8.11 -6.46 3.99
N GLN A 28 7.18 -5.63 4.47
CA GLN A 28 7.49 -4.64 5.50
C GLN A 28 7.77 -5.31 6.85
N THR A 29 7.04 -6.36 7.19
CA THR A 29 7.26 -7.15 8.42
C THR A 29 8.68 -7.69 8.46
N GLU A 30 9.17 -8.25 7.35
CA GLU A 30 10.55 -8.76 7.29
C GLU A 30 11.59 -7.66 7.41
N LYS A 31 11.34 -6.46 6.86
CA LYS A 31 12.22 -5.29 7.07
C LYS A 31 12.25 -4.89 8.55
N MET A 32 11.10 -4.88 9.21
CA MET A 32 11.01 -4.59 10.66
C MET A 32 11.75 -5.63 11.50
N LEU A 33 11.71 -6.91 11.07
CA LEU A 33 12.49 -8.01 11.65
C LEU A 33 13.97 -7.99 11.23
N LYS A 34 14.44 -6.95 10.54
CA LYS A 34 15.82 -6.76 10.06
C LYS A 34 16.32 -7.92 9.19
N VAL A 35 15.42 -8.57 8.45
CA VAL A 35 15.78 -9.57 7.44
C VAL A 35 16.59 -8.89 6.34
N LYS A 36 17.81 -9.40 6.06
CA LYS A 36 18.74 -8.78 5.10
C LYS A 36 18.18 -8.73 3.68
N LYS A 37 17.34 -9.70 3.31
CA LYS A 37 16.71 -9.79 1.99
C LYS A 37 15.22 -10.11 2.14
N PRO A 38 14.38 -9.09 2.37
CA PRO A 38 12.94 -9.31 2.48
C PRO A 38 12.38 -9.78 1.13
N GLY A 39 11.47 -10.74 1.18
CA GLY A 39 10.74 -11.29 0.06
C GLY A 39 9.47 -10.50 -0.27
N LEU A 40 9.14 -10.46 -1.56
CA LEU A 40 7.80 -10.23 -2.05
C LEU A 40 7.20 -11.61 -2.39
N TRP A 41 6.16 -11.97 -1.67
CA TRP A 41 5.61 -13.33 -1.63
C TRP A 41 4.51 -13.56 -2.66
N PHE A 42 4.51 -14.74 -3.27
CA PHE A 42 3.52 -15.23 -4.21
C PHE A 42 3.23 -16.71 -3.91
N THR A 43 2.12 -17.23 -4.43
CA THR A 43 1.75 -18.65 -4.34
C THR A 43 1.30 -19.18 -5.70
N THR A 44 1.40 -20.48 -5.95
CA THR A 44 0.72 -21.13 -7.08
C THR A 44 -0.77 -21.39 -6.82
N ASN A 45 -1.23 -21.20 -5.59
CA ASN A 45 -2.63 -21.42 -5.24
C ASN A 45 -3.52 -20.35 -5.90
N SER A 46 -4.31 -20.75 -6.89
CA SER A 46 -5.21 -19.89 -7.65
C SER A 46 -6.58 -19.68 -6.99
N LYS A 47 -6.88 -20.36 -5.88
CA LYS A 47 -8.15 -20.19 -5.16
C LYS A 47 -8.00 -19.15 -4.07
N TRP A 48 -7.10 -19.42 -3.12
CA TRP A 48 -6.81 -18.53 -2.00
C TRP A 48 -5.55 -18.98 -1.26
N GLU A 49 -4.71 -18.03 -0.85
CA GLU A 49 -3.56 -18.29 0.02
C GLU A 49 -3.95 -18.12 1.48
N HIS A 50 -4.16 -19.23 2.20
CA HIS A 50 -4.62 -19.19 3.59
C HIS A 50 -3.64 -18.49 4.56
N SER A 51 -2.36 -18.36 4.20
CA SER A 51 -1.40 -17.56 4.98
C SER A 51 -1.50 -16.06 4.74
N ALA A 52 -2.24 -15.60 3.73
CA ALA A 52 -2.47 -14.19 3.42
C ALA A 52 -3.54 -13.53 4.31
N PHE A 53 -3.88 -14.15 5.45
CA PHE A 53 -4.87 -13.64 6.39
C PHE A 53 -4.48 -12.25 6.93
N LYS A 54 -5.48 -11.50 7.39
CA LYS A 54 -5.27 -10.19 8.02
C LYS A 54 -6.02 -10.11 9.34
N ARG A 55 -5.30 -9.71 10.40
CA ARG A 55 -5.93 -9.32 11.66
C ARG A 55 -6.73 -8.03 11.43
N PHE A 56 -7.99 -8.03 11.82
CA PHE A 56 -8.92 -6.92 11.62
C PHE A 56 -9.66 -6.61 12.91
N ASN A 57 -9.97 -5.34 13.12
CA ASN A 57 -10.77 -4.86 14.24
C ASN A 57 -11.93 -4.03 13.69
N ASP A 58 -13.17 -4.43 13.97
CA ASP A 58 -14.38 -3.76 13.50
C ASP A 58 -14.86 -2.63 14.43
N GLY A 59 -14.05 -2.29 15.44
CA GLY A 59 -14.36 -1.35 16.52
C GLY A 59 -15.03 -2.01 17.73
N LYS A 60 -15.41 -3.29 17.65
CA LYS A 60 -16.02 -4.06 18.75
C LYS A 60 -15.16 -5.24 19.16
N LYS A 61 -14.58 -5.94 18.19
CA LYS A 61 -13.75 -7.13 18.42
C LYS A 61 -12.64 -7.24 17.39
N GLU A 62 -11.61 -7.98 17.78
CA GLU A 62 -10.49 -8.34 16.93
C GLU A 62 -10.65 -9.78 16.42
N PHE A 63 -10.41 -10.02 15.14
CA PHE A 63 -10.50 -11.33 14.50
C PHE A 63 -9.62 -11.39 13.25
N ASP A 64 -9.33 -12.60 12.78
CA ASP A 64 -8.61 -12.79 11.51
C ASP A 64 -9.62 -12.88 10.35
N LEU A 65 -9.34 -12.18 9.25
CA LEU A 65 -9.95 -12.42 7.95
C LEU A 65 -9.14 -13.53 7.26
N ASN A 66 -9.73 -14.70 7.04
CA ASN A 66 -9.06 -15.90 6.54
C ASN A 66 -9.58 -16.37 5.18
N THR A 67 -10.65 -15.79 4.63
CA THR A 67 -11.21 -16.16 3.32
C THR A 67 -11.35 -14.95 2.38
N PRO A 68 -11.41 -15.15 1.06
CA PRO A 68 -11.59 -14.05 0.12
C PRO A 68 -12.96 -13.35 0.30
N GLU A 69 -14.01 -14.05 0.73
CA GLU A 69 -15.33 -13.47 1.05
C GLU A 69 -15.25 -12.54 2.27
N GLU A 70 -14.49 -12.93 3.30
CA GLU A 70 -14.26 -12.06 4.45
C GLU A 70 -13.47 -10.82 4.04
N PHE A 71 -12.45 -10.97 3.19
CA PHE A 71 -11.76 -9.81 2.62
C PHE A 71 -12.71 -8.92 1.83
N GLU A 72 -13.46 -9.48 0.88
CA GLU A 72 -14.45 -8.77 0.05
C GLU A 72 -15.41 -7.94 0.91
N LYS A 73 -15.95 -8.54 1.99
CA LYS A 73 -16.85 -7.88 2.92
C LYS A 73 -16.19 -6.74 3.69
N TYR A 74 -14.99 -6.97 4.26
CA TYR A 74 -14.43 -6.03 5.23
C TYR A 74 -13.52 -4.97 4.62
N ILE A 75 -12.65 -5.34 3.68
CA ILE A 75 -11.54 -4.50 3.18
C ILE A 75 -11.35 -4.57 1.65
N GLY A 76 -12.20 -5.32 0.96
CA GLY A 76 -12.07 -5.68 -0.45
C GLY A 76 -10.94 -6.68 -0.68
N CYS A 77 -11.12 -7.59 -1.62
CA CYS A 77 -10.11 -8.60 -1.96
C CYS A 77 -9.60 -8.41 -3.38
N ALA A 78 -8.28 -8.42 -3.54
CA ALA A 78 -7.64 -8.33 -4.84
C ALA A 78 -6.40 -9.21 -4.88
N ARG A 79 -5.92 -9.51 -6.09
CA ARG A 79 -4.64 -10.18 -6.28
C ARG A 79 -3.91 -9.68 -7.50
N PHE A 80 -2.60 -9.80 -7.48
CA PHE A 80 -1.76 -9.64 -8.65
C PHE A 80 -1.41 -11.01 -9.22
N VAL A 81 -1.41 -11.11 -10.55
CA VAL A 81 -1.15 -12.33 -11.30
C VAL A 81 0.06 -12.11 -12.20
N THR A 82 0.96 -13.09 -12.24
CA THR A 82 2.10 -13.10 -13.17
C THR A 82 2.53 -14.52 -13.49
N ASN A 83 3.31 -14.66 -14.55
CA ASN A 83 3.98 -15.91 -14.88
C ASN A 83 5.18 -16.15 -13.95
N LEU A 84 5.29 -17.38 -13.46
CA LEU A 84 6.48 -17.88 -12.81
C LEU A 84 7.66 -17.86 -13.80
N ASN A 85 8.78 -17.28 -13.36
CA ASN A 85 10.01 -17.17 -14.15
C ASN A 85 11.24 -17.17 -13.21
N SER A 86 12.43 -16.98 -13.78
CA SER A 86 13.71 -17.05 -13.04
C SER A 86 13.90 -15.99 -11.97
N LEU A 87 13.08 -14.93 -11.92
CA LEU A 87 13.10 -13.92 -10.85
C LEU A 87 12.59 -14.45 -9.51
N PHE A 88 11.82 -15.53 -9.53
CA PHE A 88 11.20 -16.12 -8.36
C PHE A 88 12.01 -17.32 -7.87
N VAL A 89 12.04 -17.49 -6.55
CA VAL A 89 12.63 -18.65 -5.89
C VAL A 89 11.55 -19.35 -5.08
N THR A 90 11.62 -20.68 -5.02
CA THR A 90 10.77 -21.45 -4.12
C THR A 90 11.06 -21.07 -2.67
N PHE A 91 10.08 -21.29 -1.78
CA PHE A 91 10.27 -21.08 -0.35
C PHE A 91 11.49 -21.81 0.22
N ALA A 92 11.74 -23.06 -0.19
CA ALA A 92 12.94 -23.81 0.19
C ALA A 92 14.24 -23.05 -0.16
N LYS A 93 14.35 -22.50 -1.38
CA LYS A 93 15.50 -21.69 -1.80
C LYS A 93 15.54 -20.34 -1.09
N TYR A 94 14.38 -19.74 -0.80
CA TYR A 94 14.28 -18.49 -0.07
C TYR A 94 14.90 -18.60 1.33
N LYS A 95 14.61 -19.68 2.09
CA LYS A 95 15.17 -19.91 3.44
C LYS A 95 16.70 -19.78 3.48
N HIS A 96 17.38 -20.33 2.48
CA HIS A 96 18.84 -20.24 2.36
C HIS A 96 19.30 -18.85 1.89
N LYS A 97 18.61 -18.27 0.89
CA LYS A 97 19.02 -17.01 0.27
C LYS A 97 18.77 -15.78 1.15
N SER A 98 17.79 -15.82 2.05
CA SER A 98 17.44 -14.70 2.94
C SER A 98 18.51 -14.39 3.98
N LYS A 99 19.46 -15.34 4.23
CA LYS A 99 20.55 -15.23 5.21
C LYS A 99 20.06 -14.98 6.64
N VAL A 100 18.91 -15.53 6.99
CA VAL A 100 18.30 -15.48 8.33
C VAL A 100 18.27 -16.88 8.92
N ASN A 101 18.19 -16.99 10.25
CA ASN A 101 18.07 -18.26 10.95
C ASN A 101 16.89 -19.08 10.37
N PRO A 102 17.13 -20.30 9.86
CA PRO A 102 16.09 -21.15 9.27
C PRO A 102 14.88 -21.39 10.17
N LEU A 103 15.07 -21.43 11.49
CA LEU A 103 13.99 -21.64 12.47
C LEU A 103 12.89 -20.58 12.39
N LEU A 104 13.21 -19.34 11.98
CA LEU A 104 12.21 -18.29 11.77
C LEU A 104 11.25 -18.69 10.64
N TRP A 105 11.80 -19.22 9.55
CA TRP A 105 11.03 -19.60 8.38
C TRP A 105 10.27 -20.90 8.60
N ASP A 106 10.84 -21.83 9.37
CA ASP A 106 10.13 -23.06 9.74
C ASP A 106 8.90 -22.73 10.59
N LYS A 107 9.00 -21.80 11.55
CA LYS A 107 7.84 -21.28 12.30
C LYS A 107 6.82 -20.59 11.40
N MET A 108 7.25 -19.77 10.44
CA MET A 108 6.35 -19.14 9.47
C MET A 108 5.58 -20.19 8.65
N ALA A 109 6.28 -21.25 8.22
CA ALA A 109 5.68 -22.36 7.48
C ALA A 109 4.70 -23.16 8.34
N GLU A 110 5.02 -23.41 9.61
CA GLU A 110 4.11 -24.05 10.57
C GLU A 110 2.84 -23.23 10.79
N ILE A 111 2.97 -21.91 10.98
CA ILE A 111 1.81 -21.01 11.10
C ILE A 111 0.96 -21.07 9.83
N GLY A 112 1.58 -20.98 8.65
CA GLY A 112 0.87 -21.08 7.38
C GLY A 112 0.11 -22.40 7.25
N LYS A 113 0.77 -23.54 7.53
CA LYS A 113 0.13 -24.86 7.54
C LYS A 113 -1.03 -24.95 8.52
N SER A 114 -0.90 -24.36 9.71
CA SER A 114 -1.97 -24.34 10.71
C SER A 114 -3.22 -23.58 10.24
N LYS A 115 -3.06 -22.65 9.29
CA LYS A 115 -4.14 -21.91 8.63
C LYS A 115 -4.67 -22.61 7.36
N GLY A 116 -4.03 -23.67 6.90
CA GLY A 116 -4.41 -24.41 5.68
C GLY A 116 -3.58 -24.07 4.44
N ALA A 117 -2.47 -23.32 4.57
CA ALA A 117 -1.56 -23.05 3.46
C ALA A 117 -0.63 -24.23 3.18
N ASP A 118 -0.17 -24.35 1.92
CA ASP A 118 0.92 -25.23 1.55
C ASP A 118 2.19 -24.43 1.20
N PRO A 119 3.22 -24.42 2.08
CA PRO A 119 4.48 -23.75 1.81
C PRO A 119 5.25 -24.27 0.58
N SER A 120 4.89 -25.43 0.02
CA SER A 120 5.45 -25.92 -1.25
C SER A 120 5.00 -25.08 -2.45
N GLU A 121 3.84 -24.42 -2.33
CA GLU A 121 3.28 -23.51 -3.33
C GLU A 121 3.87 -22.10 -3.25
N TRP A 122 4.65 -21.79 -2.21
CA TRP A 122 5.17 -20.46 -1.96
C TRP A 122 6.40 -20.14 -2.80
N TYR A 123 6.35 -18.97 -3.42
CA TYR A 123 7.44 -18.35 -4.17
C TYR A 123 7.72 -16.96 -3.63
N ALA A 124 8.96 -16.50 -3.79
CA ALA A 124 9.34 -15.15 -3.44
C ALA A 124 10.30 -14.56 -4.46
N THR A 125 10.28 -13.24 -4.58
CA THR A 125 11.36 -12.47 -5.18
C THR A 125 11.95 -11.49 -4.16
N PHE A 126 13.23 -11.17 -4.28
CA PHE A 126 13.91 -10.23 -3.36
C PHE A 126 13.87 -8.77 -3.86
N SER A 127 13.10 -8.51 -4.92
CA SER A 127 13.02 -7.20 -5.56
C SER A 127 11.57 -6.75 -5.71
N PRO A 128 11.27 -5.46 -5.52
CA PRO A 128 9.97 -4.92 -5.86
C PRO A 128 9.62 -5.17 -7.32
N LEU A 129 8.33 -5.36 -7.62
CA LEU A 129 7.84 -5.53 -8.99
C LEU A 129 7.02 -4.31 -9.41
N SER A 130 7.18 -3.87 -10.65
CA SER A 130 6.28 -2.87 -11.24
C SER A 130 4.93 -3.51 -11.54
N ILE A 131 3.85 -2.81 -11.18
CA ILE A 131 2.49 -3.30 -11.43
C ILE A 131 2.12 -3.32 -12.91
N ASN A 132 2.84 -2.58 -13.76
CA ASN A 132 2.58 -2.52 -15.21
C ASN A 132 2.77 -3.89 -15.89
N ASN A 133 3.58 -4.76 -15.29
CA ASN A 133 3.88 -6.09 -15.80
C ASN A 133 3.03 -7.19 -15.15
N LEU A 134 2.03 -6.80 -14.35
CA LEU A 134 1.18 -7.71 -13.60
C LEU A 134 -0.26 -7.54 -14.07
N ASP A 135 -1.00 -8.65 -14.10
CA ASP A 135 -2.45 -8.59 -14.14
C ASP A 135 -2.99 -8.43 -12.73
N ILE A 136 -4.16 -7.83 -12.64
CA ILE A 136 -4.79 -7.49 -11.37
C ILE A 136 -6.21 -8.00 -11.44
N GLU A 137 -6.62 -8.73 -10.41
CA GLU A 137 -7.97 -9.29 -10.33
C GLU A 137 -8.60 -8.89 -9.00
N ILE A 138 -9.91 -8.65 -9.03
CA ILE A 138 -10.74 -8.36 -7.86
C ILE A 138 -11.62 -9.58 -7.61
N TYR A 139 -11.76 -9.96 -6.34
CA TYR A 139 -12.73 -10.97 -5.96
C TYR A 139 -14.11 -10.34 -5.82
N GLU A 140 -15.08 -10.87 -6.54
CA GLU A 140 -16.48 -10.46 -6.44
C GLU A 140 -17.38 -11.67 -6.56
N ASN A 141 -18.25 -11.88 -5.56
CA ASN A 141 -19.30 -12.91 -5.58
C ASN A 141 -18.80 -14.34 -5.88
N GLY A 142 -17.62 -14.71 -5.37
CA GLY A 142 -17.06 -16.06 -5.59
C GLY A 142 -16.10 -16.17 -6.77
N GLU A 143 -15.93 -15.11 -7.55
CA GLU A 143 -15.14 -15.13 -8.79
C GLU A 143 -14.02 -14.10 -8.79
N TRP A 144 -12.93 -14.42 -9.50
CA TRP A 144 -11.83 -13.49 -9.76
C TRP A 144 -12.06 -12.80 -11.11
N ILE A 145 -12.28 -11.48 -11.07
CA ILE A 145 -12.58 -10.66 -12.25
C ILE A 145 -11.37 -9.79 -12.57
N ASN A 146 -10.95 -9.77 -13.84
CA ASN A 146 -9.83 -8.94 -14.27
C ASN A 146 -10.17 -7.45 -14.14
N LEU A 147 -9.25 -6.68 -13.55
CA LEU A 147 -9.39 -5.24 -13.34
C LEU A 147 -9.03 -4.41 -14.57
N LYS A 148 -8.56 -5.07 -15.64
CA LYS A 148 -8.37 -4.47 -16.94
C LYS A 148 -9.48 -4.97 -17.87
N LYS A 149 -10.18 -4.04 -18.50
CA LYS A 149 -11.14 -4.32 -19.57
C LYS A 149 -10.43 -4.85 -20.82
N GLU A 150 -11.21 -5.36 -21.77
CA GLU A 150 -10.72 -5.59 -23.12
C GLU A 150 -10.08 -4.30 -23.67
N GLY A 151 -8.84 -4.42 -24.18
CA GLY A 151 -8.04 -3.26 -24.61
C GLY A 151 -7.11 -2.67 -23.53
N GLY A 152 -7.12 -3.20 -22.30
CA GLY A 152 -6.17 -2.84 -21.24
C GLY A 152 -6.55 -1.62 -20.41
N GLU A 153 -7.74 -1.05 -20.61
CA GLU A 153 -8.26 0.06 -19.81
C GLU A 153 -8.56 -0.40 -18.37
N PHE A 154 -8.28 0.45 -17.39
CA PHE A 154 -8.61 0.20 -15.99
C PHE A 154 -10.12 0.21 -15.74
N ASP A 155 -10.65 -0.85 -15.15
CA ASP A 155 -12.06 -0.92 -14.77
C ASP A 155 -12.33 -0.22 -13.43
N SER A 156 -12.53 1.10 -13.51
CA SER A 156 -12.87 1.91 -12.34
C SER A 156 -14.23 1.57 -11.72
N GLU A 157 -15.17 1.05 -12.52
CA GLU A 157 -16.50 0.71 -12.03
C GLU A 157 -16.44 -0.55 -11.15
N LEU A 158 -15.75 -1.59 -11.64
CA LEU A 158 -15.46 -2.81 -10.86
C LEU A 158 -14.70 -2.46 -9.57
N PHE A 159 -13.68 -1.61 -9.67
CA PHE A 159 -12.92 -1.17 -8.50
C PHE A 159 -13.80 -0.46 -7.46
N ASN A 160 -14.54 0.57 -7.88
CA ASN A 160 -15.30 1.42 -6.98
C ASN A 160 -16.46 0.66 -6.33
N ARG A 161 -17.23 -0.14 -7.09
CA ARG A 161 -18.34 -0.92 -6.49
C ARG A 161 -17.85 -1.91 -5.45
N ASN A 162 -16.67 -2.51 -5.66
CA ASN A 162 -16.07 -3.43 -4.71
C ASN A 162 -15.48 -2.71 -3.50
N LEU A 163 -14.99 -1.49 -3.65
CA LEU A 163 -14.51 -0.66 -2.54
C LEU A 163 -15.68 -0.14 -1.69
N GLU A 164 -16.74 0.36 -2.33
CA GLU A 164 -17.89 1.00 -1.67
C GLU A 164 -18.70 0.03 -0.81
N LYS A 165 -18.74 -1.25 -1.18
CA LYS A 165 -19.44 -2.27 -0.39
C LYS A 165 -18.69 -2.68 0.89
N THR A 166 -17.40 -2.37 1.00
CA THR A 166 -16.57 -2.79 2.14
C THR A 166 -17.00 -2.14 3.46
N PHE A 167 -16.80 -2.87 4.56
CA PHE A 167 -17.02 -2.34 5.90
C PHE A 167 -16.20 -1.07 6.17
N VAL A 168 -14.91 -1.09 5.81
CA VAL A 168 -14.01 0.06 6.07
C VAL A 168 -14.43 1.32 5.31
N PHE A 169 -14.91 1.19 4.08
CA PHE A 169 -15.39 2.33 3.31
C PHE A 169 -16.65 2.93 3.93
N LYS A 170 -17.63 2.08 4.26
CA LYS A 170 -18.88 2.51 4.92
C LYS A 170 -18.61 3.22 6.25
N LYS A 171 -17.72 2.67 7.08
CA LYS A 171 -17.31 3.32 8.34
C LYS A 171 -16.56 4.63 8.14
N GLY A 172 -15.70 4.71 7.12
CA GLY A 172 -15.05 5.96 6.74
C GLY A 172 -16.07 7.04 6.37
N LYS A 173 -17.09 6.69 5.57
CA LYS A 173 -18.16 7.62 5.15
C LYS A 173 -19.03 8.10 6.32
N GLU A 174 -19.45 7.19 7.19
CA GLU A 174 -20.19 7.56 8.41
C GLU A 174 -19.40 8.54 9.28
N MET A 175 -18.08 8.36 9.40
CA MET A 175 -17.21 9.25 10.18
C MET A 175 -17.04 10.61 9.51
N GLU A 176 -16.82 10.64 8.18
CA GLU A 176 -16.72 11.86 7.38
C GLU A 176 -17.99 12.73 7.53
N GLU A 177 -19.17 12.12 7.45
CA GLU A 177 -20.45 12.81 7.64
C GLU A 177 -20.62 13.38 9.05
N LYS A 178 -20.19 12.64 10.09
CA LYS A 178 -20.23 13.12 11.48
C LYS A 178 -19.33 14.33 11.67
N MET A 179 -18.09 14.25 11.20
CA MET A 179 -17.14 15.37 11.27
C MET A 179 -17.66 16.60 10.52
N LEU A 180 -18.28 16.41 9.35
CA LEU A 180 -18.85 17.51 8.58
C LEU A 180 -20.02 18.20 9.31
N LYS A 181 -20.91 17.40 9.94
CA LYS A 181 -22.01 17.93 10.76
C LYS A 181 -21.49 18.69 11.99
N GLU A 182 -20.49 18.16 12.67
CA GLU A 182 -19.84 18.84 13.80
C GLU A 182 -19.15 20.13 13.37
N TYR A 183 -18.45 20.13 12.23
CA TYR A 183 -17.82 21.32 11.67
C TYR A 183 -18.85 22.40 11.34
N GLN A 184 -19.98 22.04 10.73
CA GLN A 184 -21.07 22.96 10.41
C GLN A 184 -21.77 23.49 11.67
N ALA A 185 -21.99 22.64 12.67
CA ALA A 185 -22.59 23.03 13.95
C ALA A 185 -21.70 24.02 14.74
N ASN A 186 -20.38 23.91 14.56
CA ASN A 186 -19.38 24.78 15.20
C ASN A 186 -19.00 26.01 14.37
N GLN A 187 -19.59 26.22 13.18
CA GLN A 187 -19.44 27.49 12.46
C GLN A 187 -20.19 28.59 13.22
N PRO A 188 -19.57 29.76 13.46
CA PRO A 188 -20.29 30.89 14.03
C PRO A 188 -21.45 31.24 13.11
N LYS A 189 -22.67 31.26 13.65
CA LYS A 189 -23.85 31.76 12.95
C LYS A 189 -23.54 33.21 12.60
N SER A 190 -23.33 33.53 11.31
CA SER A 190 -23.36 34.91 10.88
C SER A 190 -24.79 35.39 11.11
N ASP A 191 -24.99 36.22 12.12
CA ASP A 191 -26.25 36.93 12.29
C ASP A 191 -26.53 37.68 11.00
N THR A 192 -27.56 37.24 10.28
CA THR A 192 -28.21 38.03 9.24
C THR A 192 -28.75 39.29 9.89
N VAL A 193 -27.93 40.34 9.91
CA VAL A 193 -28.44 41.69 10.06
C VAL A 193 -29.04 42.07 8.71
N SER A 194 -30.35 41.86 8.58
CA SER A 194 -31.16 42.64 7.67
C SER A 194 -31.01 44.11 8.06
N LYS A 195 -30.16 44.84 7.34
CA LYS A 195 -30.23 46.30 7.30
C LYS A 195 -30.17 46.73 5.86
N ASP A 196 -31.31 47.24 5.41
CA ASP A 196 -31.46 48.11 4.26
C ASP A 196 -30.30 49.12 4.23
N ILE A 197 -29.53 49.12 3.15
CA ILE A 197 -28.72 50.27 2.77
C ILE A 197 -28.99 50.53 1.29
N GLU A 198 -29.73 51.63 1.10
CA GLU A 198 -29.92 52.33 -0.15
C GLU A 198 -28.62 52.55 -0.93
N SER A 199 -28.79 52.53 -2.24
CA SER A 199 -27.89 52.99 -3.28
C SER A 199 -27.18 54.33 -3.02
N ALA A 200 -25.84 54.35 -3.09
CA ALA A 200 -25.06 55.29 -3.92
C ALA A 200 -23.54 54.94 -3.91
N PRO A 201 -22.78 55.22 -5.01
CA PRO A 201 -21.42 54.72 -5.21
C PRO A 201 -20.33 55.77 -4.91
N VAL A 202 -19.18 55.38 -4.33
CA VAL A 202 -17.95 56.21 -4.41
C VAL A 202 -16.68 55.34 -4.37
N ALA A 203 -15.71 55.78 -5.18
CA ALA A 203 -14.49 55.17 -5.65
C ALA A 203 -13.36 54.87 -4.63
N ASP A 204 -12.48 53.98 -5.11
CA ASP A 204 -11.05 53.78 -4.85
C ASP A 204 -10.36 54.62 -3.75
N LYS A 205 -9.68 53.91 -2.84
CA LYS A 205 -8.36 54.29 -2.29
C LYS A 205 -7.70 53.13 -1.52
N ASN A 206 -6.72 52.52 -2.18
CA ASN A 206 -5.36 52.23 -1.69
C ASN A 206 -5.15 52.21 -0.16
N VAL A 207 -4.82 51.04 0.44
CA VAL A 207 -3.98 50.97 1.65
C VAL A 207 -3.00 49.80 1.59
N SER A 208 -1.79 50.16 1.97
CA SER A 208 -0.49 49.50 1.95
C SER A 208 -0.31 48.45 3.05
N ARG A 209 0.35 47.34 2.67
CA ARG A 209 1.54 46.72 3.30
C ARG A 209 1.55 46.57 4.83
N GLU A 210 1.54 45.32 5.30
CA GLU A 210 2.41 44.88 6.39
C GLU A 210 2.80 43.41 6.20
N LYS A 211 4.06 43.11 6.56
CA LYS A 211 4.78 41.85 6.36
C LYS A 211 5.17 41.29 7.75
N PRO A 212 5.79 40.11 7.84
CA PRO A 212 5.28 38.88 8.46
C PRO A 212 5.70 38.68 9.93
N VAL A 213 4.95 37.83 10.67
CA VAL A 213 5.40 37.31 11.98
C VAL A 213 5.81 35.85 11.88
N LYS A 214 7.14 35.70 11.89
CA LYS A 214 8.05 34.60 12.32
C LYS A 214 7.45 33.21 12.64
N GLU A 215 7.95 32.21 11.91
CA GLU A 215 7.97 30.79 12.29
C GLU A 215 8.83 30.57 13.53
N ALA A 216 8.30 29.81 14.50
CA ALA A 216 9.08 29.23 15.59
C ALA A 216 9.49 27.81 15.20
N THR A 217 10.77 27.66 14.85
CA THR A 217 11.50 26.39 14.83
C THR A 217 11.66 25.85 16.25
N VAL A 218 11.21 24.62 16.49
CA VAL A 218 11.59 23.83 17.68
C VAL A 218 12.59 22.76 17.23
N GLU A 219 13.83 22.93 17.66
CA GLU A 219 14.90 21.92 17.60
C GLU A 219 14.60 20.81 18.62
N GLU A 220 14.55 19.55 18.18
CA GLU A 220 14.73 18.40 19.07
C GLU A 220 16.22 18.06 19.19
N LYS A 221 16.72 18.06 20.42
CA LYS A 221 18.07 17.62 20.78
C LYS A 221 18.20 16.09 20.66
N PRO A 222 19.38 15.57 20.25
CA PRO A 222 19.61 14.15 20.09
C PRO A 222 19.87 13.45 21.45
N VAL A 223 19.23 12.30 21.65
CA VAL A 223 19.54 11.37 22.74
C VAL A 223 20.76 10.53 22.33
N LYS A 224 21.80 10.58 23.17
CA LYS A 224 23.03 9.80 23.07
C LYS A 224 22.77 8.38 23.55
N GLU A 225 23.16 7.37 22.76
CA GLU A 225 23.45 6.03 23.28
C GLU A 225 24.82 5.55 22.82
N ALA A 226 25.41 4.76 23.69
CA ALA A 226 26.84 4.56 23.86
C ALA A 226 27.51 3.76 22.75
N ALA A 227 28.75 4.17 22.45
CA ALA A 227 29.70 3.45 21.62
C ALA A 227 30.17 2.17 22.33
N VAL A 228 30.18 1.06 21.59
CA VAL A 228 31.06 -0.08 21.86
C VAL A 228 31.89 -0.30 20.61
N GLU A 229 33.20 -0.18 20.79
CA GLU A 229 34.24 -0.35 19.78
C GLU A 229 34.31 -1.80 19.28
N GLU A 230 34.31 -2.00 17.96
CA GLU A 230 34.96 -3.16 17.36
C GLU A 230 35.98 -2.71 16.31
N LYS A 231 37.20 -3.24 16.46
CA LYS A 231 38.37 -2.97 15.62
C LYS A 231 38.21 -3.55 14.21
N PRO A 232 38.94 -3.00 13.21
CA PRO A 232 38.65 -3.21 11.80
C PRO A 232 39.27 -4.51 11.26
N VAL A 233 38.52 -5.24 10.44
CA VAL A 233 39.07 -6.25 9.53
C VAL A 233 38.96 -5.73 8.10
N LYS A 234 40.12 -5.66 7.44
CA LYS A 234 40.34 -5.18 6.08
C LYS A 234 39.70 -6.12 5.06
N GLU A 235 38.92 -5.60 4.11
CA GLU A 235 38.71 -6.25 2.82
C GLU A 235 39.00 -5.28 1.68
N ALA A 236 39.65 -5.84 0.67
CA ALA A 236 40.28 -5.14 -0.44
C ALA A 236 39.27 -4.61 -1.47
N ALA A 237 39.66 -3.50 -2.10
CA ALA A 237 38.99 -2.87 -3.22
C ALA A 237 39.12 -3.68 -4.51
N VAL A 238 38.06 -3.71 -5.33
CA VAL A 238 38.14 -3.78 -6.79
C VAL A 238 37.07 -2.87 -7.41
N GLU A 239 37.52 -2.10 -8.40
CA GLU A 239 36.89 -0.97 -9.10
C GLU A 239 35.78 -1.32 -10.14
N GLU A 240 34.81 -0.41 -10.19
CA GLU A 240 34.11 0.27 -11.32
C GLU A 240 33.83 -0.36 -12.72
N LYS A 241 32.51 -0.44 -13.04
CA LYS A 241 31.72 0.20 -14.16
C LYS A 241 32.10 -0.05 -15.65
N PRO A 242 31.21 0.20 -16.68
CA PRO A 242 30.15 1.23 -16.72
C PRO A 242 28.77 0.95 -17.39
N LYS A 243 27.82 1.79 -16.94
CA LYS A 243 26.68 2.48 -17.58
C LYS A 243 26.26 2.07 -19.01
N SER A 244 24.95 1.83 -19.19
CA SER A 244 24.22 2.22 -20.40
C SER A 244 23.15 3.29 -20.09
N LYS A 245 23.05 4.26 -21.01
CA LYS A 245 22.20 5.45 -21.00
C LYS A 245 20.90 5.22 -21.78
N GLY A 246 19.86 5.98 -21.43
CA GLY A 246 18.69 6.32 -22.27
C GLY A 246 17.56 5.28 -22.21
N ILE A 247 16.27 5.63 -22.18
CA ILE A 247 15.60 6.70 -22.92
C ILE A 247 14.54 7.39 -22.03
N LEU A 248 14.46 8.71 -22.21
CA LEU A 248 13.52 9.63 -21.58
C LEU A 248 12.11 9.54 -22.17
N SER A 249 11.17 10.16 -21.44
CA SER A 249 10.04 10.97 -21.91
C SER A 249 8.64 10.35 -21.86
N GLY A 250 7.76 11.05 -21.13
CA GLY A 250 6.31 10.85 -21.13
C GLY A 250 5.71 10.84 -19.72
N ILE A 251 4.79 11.76 -19.44
CA ILE A 251 4.04 11.94 -18.18
C ILE A 251 4.74 12.80 -17.13
N LYS A 252 5.05 14.05 -17.51
CA LYS A 252 4.72 15.19 -16.64
C LYS A 252 3.27 15.57 -16.91
N SER A 253 2.60 16.10 -15.89
CA SER A 253 1.24 16.67 -15.88
C SER A 253 0.11 15.68 -15.60
N LEU A 254 -0.23 15.50 -14.32
CA LEU A 254 -1.62 15.26 -13.89
C LEU A 254 -1.94 15.82 -12.47
N PHE A 255 -1.08 16.69 -11.92
CA PHE A 255 -1.41 17.47 -10.72
C PHE A 255 -1.15 18.96 -10.97
N SER A 256 -2.06 19.57 -11.74
CA SER A 256 -2.39 20.98 -11.58
C SER A 256 -3.88 21.02 -11.28
N LYS A 257 -4.22 21.30 -10.02
CA LYS A 257 -5.58 21.65 -9.59
C LYS A 257 -5.78 23.14 -9.87
N LYS A 258 -7.01 23.44 -10.33
CA LYS A 258 -7.73 24.72 -10.25
C LYS A 258 -7.13 25.93 -10.99
#